data_AF-A0A7H1Q3I3-F1
#
_entry.id   AF-A0A7H1Q3I3-F1
#
_cell.length_a   1.000
_cell.length_b   1.000
_cell.length_c   1.000
_cell.angle_alpha   90.00
_cell.angle_beta   90.00
_cell.angle_gamma   90.00
#
_symmetry.space_group_name_H-M   'P 1'
#
loop_
_entity.id
_entity.type
_entity.pdbx_description
1 polymer ?
#
loop_
_entity_poly.entity_id
_entity_poly.type
_entity_poly.pdbx_seq_one_letter_code
_entity_poly.pdbx_strand_id
1 'polypeptide(L)'
;MSLVTRDPKTGLRRGPVRFPDGQPPVPSGCRWCGIPEGTHGRSYIASAGTHTWEQPTRAQVLARMKARRTARRYARRMAPILAAFERGAELVGPRERRRRDRTEPTRPTSERTA
;
A
#
# COMPACT_ATOMS: atom_id res chain seq x y z
N MET A 1 11.34 15.54 -12.39
CA MET A 1 11.95 15.46 -11.04
C MET A 1 11.21 14.40 -10.22
N SER A 2 11.75 13.18 -10.12
CA SER A 2 11.14 12.16 -9.25
C SER A 2 11.75 12.28 -7.85
N LEU A 3 10.90 12.58 -6.87
CA LEU A 3 11.26 12.65 -5.44
C LEU A 3 11.57 11.24 -4.93
N VAL A 4 12.73 10.71 -5.29
CA VAL A 4 13.25 9.46 -4.76
C VAL A 4 14.07 9.78 -3.52
N THR A 5 13.39 10.05 -2.40
CA THR A 5 14.07 10.34 -1.13
C THR A 5 14.76 9.07 -0.65
N ARG A 6 16.10 9.06 -0.61
CA ARG A 6 16.84 8.00 0.08
C ARG A 6 16.60 8.14 1.57
N ASP A 7 16.07 7.08 2.19
CA ASP A 7 15.90 7.00 3.63
C ASP A 7 17.29 6.92 4.30
N PRO A 8 17.69 7.92 5.10
CA PRO A 8 19.05 8.02 5.64
C PRO A 8 19.38 6.94 6.66
N LYS A 9 18.38 6.25 7.23
CA LYS A 9 18.60 5.18 8.21
C LYS A 9 18.77 3.81 7.57
N THR A 10 18.34 3.64 6.32
CA THR A 10 18.24 2.32 5.68
C THR A 10 18.90 2.27 4.31
N GLY A 11 19.28 3.42 3.73
CA GLY A 11 19.81 3.54 2.37
C GLY A 11 18.80 3.23 1.27
N LEU A 12 17.55 2.92 1.65
CA LEU A 12 16.49 2.54 0.72
C LEU A 12 15.96 3.78 -0.01
N ARG A 13 15.89 3.70 -1.32
CA ARG A 13 15.22 4.71 -2.15
C ARG A 13 13.70 4.60 -1.91
N ARG A 14 13.10 5.57 -1.22
CA ARG A 14 11.64 5.73 -1.19
C ARG A 14 11.22 6.39 -2.50
N GLY A 15 10.80 5.57 -3.46
CA GLY A 15 10.22 6.00 -4.72
C GLY A 15 8.87 5.30 -4.95
N PRO A 16 8.01 5.84 -5.82
CA PRO A 16 6.56 5.61 -5.80
C PRO A 16 6.06 4.19 -6.16
N VAL A 17 6.91 3.21 -6.47
CA VAL A 17 6.41 1.92 -6.99
C VAL A 17 7.25 0.75 -6.48
N ARG A 18 6.64 -0.06 -5.60
CA ARG A 18 6.56 -1.53 -5.75
C ARG A 18 5.88 -2.20 -4.56
N PHE A 19 5.91 -1.56 -3.41
CA PHE A 19 5.22 -2.02 -2.21
C PHE A 19 4.27 -0.92 -1.75
N PRO A 20 2.95 -1.20 -1.67
CA PRO A 20 1.99 -0.27 -1.10
C PRO A 20 2.47 0.23 0.26
N ASP A 21 2.19 1.49 0.58
CA ASP A 21 2.41 1.99 1.93
C ASP A 21 1.72 1.06 2.93
N GLY A 22 2.50 0.56 3.90
CA GLY A 22 2.02 -0.43 4.86
C GLY A 22 2.28 -1.89 4.50
N GLN A 23 2.76 -2.22 3.30
CA GLN A 23 3.12 -3.59 2.92
C GLN A 23 4.63 -3.77 2.66
N PRO A 24 5.46 -3.80 3.71
CA PRO A 24 6.91 -3.93 3.57
C PRO A 24 7.33 -5.25 2.90
N PRO A 25 8.39 -5.23 2.07
CA PRO A 25 8.89 -6.41 1.38
C PRO A 25 9.30 -7.54 2.33
N VAL A 26 9.44 -8.74 1.77
CA VAL A 26 9.98 -9.88 2.50
C VAL A 26 11.37 -9.52 3.03
N PRO A 27 11.68 -9.79 4.32
CA PRO A 27 12.97 -9.40 4.90
C PRO A 27 14.16 -9.90 4.09
N SER A 28 14.13 -11.16 3.68
CA SER A 28 15.14 -11.85 2.86
C SER A 28 15.00 -11.64 1.34
N GLY A 29 14.04 -10.82 0.88
CA GLY A 29 13.89 -10.54 -0.54
C GLY A 29 15.11 -9.82 -1.11
N CYS A 30 15.28 -9.84 -2.43
CA CYS A 30 16.41 -9.24 -3.13
C CYS A 30 16.73 -7.82 -2.64
N ARG A 31 18.02 -7.51 -2.55
CA ARG A 31 18.56 -6.19 -2.20
C ARG A 31 17.90 -5.05 -2.98
N TRP A 32 17.64 -5.27 -4.26
CA TRP A 32 17.22 -4.25 -5.21
C TRP A 32 15.71 -4.09 -5.27
N CYS A 33 14.99 -5.19 -5.52
CA CYS A 33 13.56 -5.16 -5.80
C CYS A 33 12.70 -5.76 -4.68
N GLY A 34 13.30 -6.44 -3.70
CA GLY A 34 12.58 -7.08 -2.58
C GLY A 34 11.84 -8.38 -2.92
N ILE A 35 11.96 -8.90 -4.16
CA ILE A 35 11.36 -10.17 -4.58
C ILE A 35 12.10 -11.35 -3.92
N PRO A 36 11.41 -12.39 -3.41
CA PRO A 36 12.04 -13.58 -2.83
C PRO A 36 12.96 -14.31 -3.81
N GLU A 37 14.01 -14.95 -3.28
CA GLU A 37 15.02 -15.66 -4.08
C GLU A 37 14.42 -16.71 -5.01
N GLY A 38 13.50 -17.54 -4.51
CA GLY A 38 12.88 -18.62 -5.28
C GLY A 38 12.05 -18.17 -6.49
N THR A 39 11.66 -16.90 -6.57
CA THR A 39 10.83 -16.36 -7.68
C THR A 39 11.48 -15.20 -8.42
N HIS A 40 12.73 -14.84 -8.12
CA HIS A 40 13.31 -13.56 -8.55
C HIS A 40 13.70 -13.52 -10.04
N GLY A 41 14.29 -14.61 -10.56
CA GLY A 41 14.82 -14.66 -11.92
C GLY A 41 15.74 -13.47 -12.25
N ARG A 42 15.67 -12.98 -13.50
CA ARG A 42 16.32 -11.74 -13.95
C ARG A 42 15.28 -10.63 -14.06
N SER A 43 15.50 -9.51 -13.38
CA SER A 43 14.53 -8.42 -13.26
C SER A 43 15.17 -7.08 -13.58
N TYR A 44 14.37 -6.10 -14.04
CA TYR A 44 14.81 -4.73 -14.26
C TYR A 44 14.17 -3.78 -13.24
N ILE A 45 14.97 -2.94 -12.58
CA ILE A 45 14.49 -1.78 -11.83
C ILE A 45 15.26 -0.52 -12.23
N ALA A 46 14.58 0.63 -12.31
CA ALA A 46 15.23 1.88 -12.70
C ALA A 46 16.42 2.29 -11.81
N SER A 47 16.43 1.88 -10.54
CA SER A 47 17.50 2.25 -9.59
C SER A 47 18.74 1.34 -9.61
N ALA A 48 18.69 0.18 -10.25
CA ALA A 48 19.78 -0.81 -10.26
C ALA A 48 20.00 -1.45 -11.64
N GLY A 49 19.20 -1.10 -12.65
CA GLY A 49 19.23 -1.73 -13.96
C GLY A 49 18.74 -3.18 -13.93
N THR A 50 19.20 -3.94 -14.91
CA THR A 50 18.97 -5.39 -15.00
C THR A 50 19.83 -6.09 -13.96
N HIS A 51 19.22 -6.88 -13.08
CA HIS A 51 19.89 -7.59 -12.00
C HIS A 51 19.28 -8.99 -11.79
N THR A 52 20.11 -9.89 -11.30
CA THR A 52 19.68 -11.17 -10.72
C THR A 52 19.42 -10.98 -9.22
N TRP A 53 19.01 -12.05 -8.55
CA TRP A 53 18.83 -11.99 -7.11
C TRP A 53 20.15 -11.66 -6.43
N GLU A 54 20.12 -10.69 -5.52
CA GLU A 54 21.25 -10.36 -4.67
C GLU A 54 20.79 -10.34 -3.22
N GLN A 55 21.59 -10.96 -2.35
CA GLN A 55 21.30 -11.04 -0.93
C GLN A 55 21.10 -9.63 -0.33
N PRO A 56 20.01 -9.39 0.43
CA PRO A 56 19.81 -8.11 1.07
C PRO A 56 20.85 -7.87 2.18
N THR A 57 21.24 -6.62 2.36
CA THR A 57 22.13 -6.24 3.46
C THR A 57 21.45 -6.43 4.82
N ARG A 58 22.23 -6.68 5.88
CA ARG A 58 21.71 -6.78 7.26
C ARG A 58 20.87 -5.56 7.67
N ALA A 59 21.29 -4.36 7.26
CA ALA A 59 20.56 -3.12 7.52
C ALA A 59 19.18 -3.11 6.82
N GLN A 60 19.10 -3.55 5.57
CA GLN A 60 17.83 -3.68 4.85
C GLN A 60 16.91 -4.73 5.48
N VAL A 61 17.46 -5.89 5.88
CA VAL A 61 16.69 -6.93 6.58
C VAL A 61 16.08 -6.35 7.86
N LEU A 62 16.89 -5.69 8.69
CA LEU A 62 16.44 -5.08 9.94
C LEU A 62 15.37 -4.01 9.70
N ALA A 63 15.57 -3.14 8.71
CA ALA A 63 14.60 -2.12 8.33
C ALA A 63 13.25 -2.72 7.93
N ARG A 64 13.27 -3.76 7.09
CA ARG A 64 12.06 -4.46 6.64
C ARG A 64 11.33 -5.15 7.79
N MET A 65 12.07 -5.78 8.71
CA MET A 65 11.48 -6.37 9.92
C MET A 65 10.81 -5.32 10.81
N LYS A 66 11.45 -4.16 11.02
CA LYS A 66 10.86 -3.04 11.78
C LYS A 66 9.59 -2.50 11.13
N ALA A 67 9.61 -2.33 9.80
CA ALA A 67 8.42 -1.91 9.05
C ALA A 67 7.28 -2.93 9.20
N ARG A 68 7.57 -4.24 9.07
CA ARG A 68 6.58 -5.32 9.25
C ARG A 68 5.96 -5.28 10.65
N ARG A 69 6.78 -5.09 11.68
CA ARG A 69 6.31 -4.98 13.06
C ARG A 69 5.38 -3.77 13.24
N THR A 70 5.73 -2.63 12.65
CA THR A 70 4.93 -1.40 12.72
C THR A 70 3.59 -1.56 12.01
N ALA A 71 3.59 -2.11 10.79
CA ALA A 71 2.36 -2.39 10.04
C ALA A 71 1.41 -3.32 10.82
N ARG A 72 1.95 -4.39 11.43
CA ARG A 72 1.16 -5.30 12.29
C ARG A 72 0.56 -4.59 13.50
N ARG A 73 1.31 -3.70 14.15
CA ARG A 73 0.80 -2.91 15.29
C ARG A 73 -0.31 -1.96 14.85
N TYR A 74 -0.14 -1.29 13.72
CA TYR A 74 -1.16 -0.42 13.14
C TYR A 74 -2.44 -1.19 12.80
N ALA A 75 -2.31 -2.32 12.09
CA ALA A 75 -3.44 -3.19 11.76
C ALA A 75 -4.19 -3.67 13.02
N ARG A 76 -3.46 -4.11 14.05
CA ARG A 76 -4.06 -4.51 15.35
C ARG A 76 -4.80 -3.35 16.02
N ARG A 77 -4.26 -2.13 15.96
CA ARG A 77 -4.91 -0.93 16.51
C ARG A 77 -6.18 -0.56 15.75
N MET A 78 -6.19 -0.72 14.42
CA MET A 78 -7.31 -0.36 13.56
C MET A 78 -8.40 -1.43 13.44
N ALA A 79 -8.07 -2.70 13.68
CA ALA A 79 -9.01 -3.82 13.64
C ALA A 79 -10.34 -3.58 14.37
N PRO A 80 -10.38 -3.09 15.63
CA PRO A 80 -11.65 -2.84 16.30
C PRO A 80 -12.48 -1.71 15.67
N ILE A 81 -11.81 -0.70 15.10
CA ILE A 81 -12.46 0.44 14.44
C ILE A 81 -13.11 -0.03 13.14
N LEU A 82 -12.37 -0.76 12.31
CA LEU A 82 -12.89 -1.32 11.05
C LEU A 82 -14.07 -2.27 11.31
N ALA A 83 -13.95 -3.15 12.30
CA ALA A 83 -15.04 -4.05 12.69
C ALA A 83 -16.29 -3.31 13.20
N ALA A 84 -16.13 -2.15 13.84
CA ALA A 84 -17.26 -1.31 14.26
C ALA A 84 -17.95 -0.64 13.07
N PHE A 85 -17.20 -0.19 12.06
CA PHE A 85 -17.77 0.36 10.83
C PHE A 85 -18.55 -0.69 10.03
N GLU A 86 -18.04 -1.92 9.91
CA GLU A 86 -18.72 -3.02 9.24
C GLU A 86 -20.05 -3.36 9.92
N ARG A 87 -20.05 -3.47 11.26
CA ARG A 87 -21.29 -3.67 12.03
C ARG A 87 -22.26 -2.48 11.93
N GLY A 88 -21.74 -1.26 11.90
CA GLY A 88 -22.54 -0.04 11.76
C GLY A 88 -23.21 0.09 10.39
N ALA A 89 -22.58 -0.39 9.32
CA ALA A 89 -23.15 -0.43 7.98
C ALA A 89 -24.39 -1.35 7.90
N GLU A 90 -24.42 -2.39 8.74
CA GLU A 90 -25.54 -3.33 8.84
C GLU A 90 -26.76 -2.72 9.58
N LEU A 91 -26.52 -1.74 10.48
CA LEU A 91 -27.56 -1.04 11.23
C LEU A 91 -28.28 0.06 10.42
N VAL A 92 -27.74 0.48 9.28
CA VAL A 92 -28.45 1.37 8.34
C VAL A 92 -29.49 0.53 7.59
N GLY A 93 -30.72 0.48 8.12
CA GLY A 93 -31.80 -0.32 7.55
C GLY A 93 -32.18 0.10 6.11
N PRO A 94 -32.88 -0.76 5.34
CA PRO A 94 -33.27 -0.47 3.96
C PRO A 94 -34.11 0.81 3.76
N ARG A 95 -34.77 1.28 4.83
CA ARG A 95 -35.57 2.52 4.84
C ARG A 95 -34.70 3.78 4.83
N GLU A 96 -33.58 3.77 5.55
CA GLU A 96 -32.63 4.89 5.64
C GLU A 96 -31.88 5.07 4.30
N ARG A 97 -31.51 3.96 3.64
CA ARG A 97 -30.90 3.95 2.30
C ARG A 97 -31.80 4.62 1.26
N ARG A 98 -33.06 4.19 1.16
CA ARG A 98 -34.06 4.80 0.25
C ARG A 98 -34.29 6.29 0.50
N ARG A 99 -34.14 6.76 1.74
CA ARG A 99 -34.32 8.17 2.10
C ARG A 99 -33.15 9.02 1.57
N ARG A 100 -31.92 8.51 1.65
CA ARG A 100 -30.72 9.15 1.06
C ARG A 100 -30.77 9.19 -0.47
N ASP A 101 -31.10 8.07 -1.12
CA ASP A 101 -31.21 8.02 -2.58
C ASP A 101 -32.28 8.98 -3.12
N ARG A 102 -33.31 9.28 -2.32
CA ARG A 102 -34.35 10.27 -2.64
C ARG A 102 -33.94 11.72 -2.34
N THR A 103 -32.93 11.94 -1.51
CA THR A 103 -32.45 13.31 -1.16
C THR A 103 -31.25 13.76 -1.98
N GLU A 104 -30.70 12.90 -2.85
CA GLU A 104 -29.73 13.33 -3.84
C GLU A 104 -30.44 14.17 -4.91
N PRO A 105 -30.19 15.49 -5.02
CA PRO A 105 -30.78 16.27 -6.07
C PRO A 105 -30.21 15.76 -7.39
N THR A 106 -31.08 15.22 -8.23
CA THR A 106 -30.83 15.00 -9.65
C THR A 106 -30.24 16.29 -10.21
N ARG A 107 -28.92 16.31 -10.44
CA ARG A 107 -28.30 17.39 -11.22
C ARG A 107 -29.06 17.43 -12.55
N PRO A 108 -29.66 18.57 -12.93
CA PRO A 108 -30.28 18.65 -14.24
C PRO A 108 -29.17 18.46 -15.27
N THR A 109 -29.35 17.40 -16.07
CA THR A 109 -28.65 17.19 -17.33
C THR A 109 -29.00 18.40 -18.20
N SER A 110 -28.19 19.46 -18.15
CA SER A 110 -28.25 20.52 -19.16
C SER A 110 -27.75 19.92 -20.46
N GLU A 111 -28.70 19.32 -21.18
CA GLU A 111 -29.00 19.62 -22.57
C GLU A 111 -27.83 20.07 -23.45
N ARG A 112 -27.28 19.06 -24.12
CA ARG A 112 -26.98 19.04 -25.55
C ARG A 112 -27.82 20.03 -26.38
N THR A 113 -27.22 21.12 -26.87
CA THR A 113 -27.42 21.69 -28.24
C THR A 113 -26.54 22.91 -28.52
N ALA A 114 -25.58 22.75 -29.44
CA ALA A 114 -25.19 23.64 -30.55
C ALA A 114 -23.80 23.24 -31.06
#